data_AF-A0A356UEB7-F1
#
_entry.id   AF-A0A356UEB7-F1
#
_cell.length_a   1.000
_cell.length_b   1.000
_cell.length_c   1.000
_cell.angle_alpha   90.00
_cell.angle_beta   90.00
_cell.angle_gamma   90.00
#
_symmetry.space_group_name_H-M   'P 1'
#
loop_
_entity.id
_entity.type
_entity.pdbx_description
1 polymer ?
#
loop_
_entity_poly.entity_id
_entity_poly.type
_entity_poly.pdbx_seq_one_letter_code
_entity_poly.pdbx_strand_id
1 'polypeptide(L)' 'TLYGARVKATDLRAGAALVLAALVARGQTVIDNAIYIFRGYEDIYTKLRALGANVIE' A
#
# COMPACT_ATOMS: atom_id res chain seq x y z
N THR A 1 -1.16 -17.76 -3.79
CA THR A 1 -0.25 -17.06 -2.84
C THR A 1 0.10 -15.71 -3.45
N LEU A 2 0.49 -14.71 -2.66
CA LEU A 2 0.87 -13.39 -3.16
C LEU A 2 2.38 -13.17 -2.99
N TYR A 3 2.99 -12.54 -3.99
CA TYR A 3 4.41 -12.15 -4.01
C TYR A 3 4.52 -10.66 -4.27
N GLY A 4 5.48 -10.03 -3.62
CA GLY A 4 5.75 -8.61 -3.78
C GLY A 4 6.19 -8.29 -5.21
N ALA A 5 5.68 -7.18 -5.73
CA ALA A 5 5.96 -6.72 -7.08
C ALA A 5 5.89 -5.18 -7.14
N ARG A 6 6.34 -4.61 -8.25
CA ARG A 6 6.07 -3.21 -8.57
C ARG A 6 4.72 -3.09 -9.26
N VAL A 7 3.81 -2.34 -8.68
CA VAL A 7 2.42 -2.16 -9.14
C VAL A 7 2.07 -0.68 -9.15
N LYS A 8 0.99 -0.31 -9.84
CA LYS A 8 0.56 1.09 -9.98
C LYS A 8 -0.87 1.27 -9.50
N ALA A 9 -1.10 2.22 -8.60
CA ALA A 9 -2.45 2.61 -8.20
C ALA A 9 -3.14 3.37 -9.34
N THR A 10 -4.29 2.86 -9.79
CA THR A 10 -5.13 3.46 -10.84
C THR A 10 -6.15 4.44 -10.30
N ASP A 11 -6.58 4.23 -9.05
CA ASP A 11 -7.59 5.01 -8.37
C ASP A 11 -7.47 4.82 -6.85
N LEU A 12 -8.30 5.55 -6.10
CA LEU A 12 -8.29 5.56 -4.64
C LEU A 12 -8.54 4.16 -4.04
N ARG A 13 -9.54 3.43 -4.53
CA ARG A 13 -9.98 2.17 -3.90
C ARG A 13 -9.10 1.00 -4.35
N ALA A 14 -8.72 0.95 -5.62
CA ALA A 14 -7.76 -0.04 -6.10
C ALA A 14 -6.40 0.15 -5.41
N GLY A 15 -5.96 1.39 -5.19
CA GLY A 15 -4.73 1.67 -4.44
C GLY A 15 -4.77 1.13 -3.02
N ALA A 16 -5.88 1.33 -2.29
CA ALA A 16 -6.05 0.74 -0.96
C ALA A 16 -6.06 -0.80 -0.97
N ALA A 17 -6.68 -1.41 -1.98
CA ALA A 17 -6.64 -2.87 -2.16
C ALA A 17 -5.20 -3.37 -2.40
N LEU A 18 -4.39 -2.64 -3.17
CA LEU A 18 -2.97 -2.97 -3.39
C LEU A 18 -2.16 -2.87 -2.10
N VAL A 19 -2.42 -1.89 -1.23
CA VAL A 19 -1.78 -1.80 0.10
C VAL A 19 -2.08 -3.05 0.93
N LEU A 20 -3.34 -3.47 1.00
CA LEU A 20 -3.72 -4.68 1.74
C LEU A 20 -3.06 -5.94 1.15
N ALA A 21 -3.04 -6.06 -0.18
CA ALA A 21 -2.37 -7.16 -0.86
C ALA A 21 -0.85 -7.17 -0.58
N ALA A 22 -0.21 -6.00 -0.52
CA ALA A 22 1.21 -5.84 -0.21
C ALA A 22 1.55 -6.30 1.20
N LEU A 23 0.67 -6.00 2.19
CA LEU A 23 0.87 -6.38 3.59
C LEU A 23 0.91 -7.89 3.82
N VAL A 24 0.23 -8.68 2.98
CA VAL A 24 0.21 -10.16 3.07
C VAL A 24 1.14 -10.84 2.06
N ALA A 25 1.74 -10.08 1.14
CA ALA A 25 2.60 -10.61 0.09
C ALA A 25 3.97 -11.02 0.64
N ARG A 26 4.54 -12.08 0.06
CA ARG A 26 5.92 -12.47 0.36
C ARG A 26 6.90 -11.58 -0.40
N GLY A 27 7.86 -11.00 0.29
CA GLY A 27 8.87 -10.10 -0.29
C GLY A 27 8.45 -8.63 -0.22
N GLN A 28 8.98 -7.81 -1.14
CA GLN A 28 8.75 -6.36 -1.14
C GLN A 28 7.79 -5.97 -2.27
N THR A 29 6.80 -5.13 -1.95
CA THR A 29 5.93 -4.50 -2.94
C THR A 29 6.26 -3.02 -3.03
N VAL A 30 6.29 -2.47 -4.24
CA VAL A 30 6.42 -1.03 -4.50
C VAL A 30 5.16 -0.56 -5.23
N ILE A 31 4.45 0.42 -4.67
CA ILE A 31 3.20 0.95 -5.23
C ILE A 31 3.47 2.34 -5.82
N ASP A 32 3.53 2.42 -7.15
CA ASP A 32 3.60 3.69 -7.88
C ASP A 32 2.24 4.40 -7.89
N ASN A 33 2.26 5.72 -8.11
CA ASN A 33 1.07 6.57 -8.12
C ASN A 33 0.25 6.53 -6.81
N ALA A 34 0.91 6.36 -5.66
CA ALA A 34 0.27 6.34 -4.35
C ALA A 34 -0.49 7.65 -4.00
N ILE A 35 -0.29 8.74 -4.76
CA ILE A 35 -1.07 9.98 -4.65
C ILE A 35 -2.60 9.74 -4.67
N TYR A 36 -3.08 8.74 -5.40
CA TYR A 36 -4.50 8.39 -5.41
C TYR A 36 -4.98 7.86 -4.06
N ILE A 37 -4.11 7.20 -3.29
CA ILE A 37 -4.40 6.64 -1.97
C ILE A 37 -4.51 7.78 -0.95
N PHE A 38 -3.55 8.71 -0.96
CA PHE A 38 -3.49 9.79 0.03
C PHE A 38 -4.69 10.73 -0.03
N ARG A 39 -5.37 10.83 -1.17
CA ARG A 39 -6.59 11.62 -1.33
C ARG A 39 -7.77 11.14 -0.48
N GLY A 40 -7.77 9.89 -0.03
CA GLY A 40 -8.84 9.32 0.81
C GLY A 40 -8.36 8.61 2.06
N TYR A 41 -7.06 8.43 2.24
CA TYR A 41 -6.45 7.82 3.42
C TYR A 41 -5.31 8.69 3.93
N GLU A 42 -5.68 9.69 4.72
CA GLU A 42 -4.73 10.58 5.41
C GLU A 42 -3.80 9.78 6.33
N ASP A 43 -2.50 10.08 6.26
CA ASP A 43 -1.43 9.50 7.08
C ASP A 43 -1.46 7.98 7.18
N ILE A 44 -1.86 7.30 6.10
CA ILE A 44 -2.03 5.85 6.07
C ILE A 44 -0.77 5.10 6.51
N TYR A 45 0.43 5.56 6.11
CA TYR A 45 1.70 4.96 6.52
C TYR A 45 1.93 4.99 8.02
N THR A 46 1.64 6.13 8.64
CA THR A 46 1.81 6.30 10.09
C THR A 46 0.81 5.42 10.84
N LYS A 47 -0.45 5.40 10.39
CA LYS A 47 -1.49 4.55 10.96
C LYS A 47 -1.17 3.05 10.82
N LEU A 48 -0.68 2.62 9.66
CA LEU A 48 -0.27 1.23 9.43
C LEU A 48 0.98 0.84 10.24
N ARG A 49 1.99 1.71 10.33
CA ARG A 49 3.17 1.49 11.18
C ARG A 49 2.80 1.40 12.66
N ALA A 50 1.85 2.21 13.13
CA ALA A 50 1.33 2.13 14.50
C ALA A 50 0.64 0.77 14.79
N LEU A 51 0.13 0.10 13.76
CA LEU A 51 -0.41 -1.26 13.82
C LEU A 51 0.65 -2.36 13.61
N GLY A 52 1.93 -2.01 13.47
CA GLY A 52 3.03 -2.95 13.30
C GLY A 52 3.37 -3.31 11.85
N ALA A 53 2.80 -2.63 10.86
CA ALA A 53 3.14 -2.86 9.46
C ALA A 53 4.53 -2.30 9.12
N ASN A 54 5.32 -3.08 8.36
CA ASN A 54 6.58 -2.61 7.78
C ASN A 54 6.32 -1.91 6.44
N VAL A 55 5.90 -0.64 6.50
CA VAL A 55 5.63 0.21 5.33
C VAL A 55 6.37 1.54 5.47
N ILE A 56 6.87 2.04 4.35
CA ILE A 56 7.52 3.35 4.23
C ILE A 56 6.87 4.14 3.09
N GLU A 57 7.00 5.45 3.13
CA GLU A 57 6.54 6.36 2.06
C GLU A 57 7.47 6.33 0.85
#